data_AF-A0A6C0QCB2-F1
#
_entry.id   AF-A0A6C0QCB2-F1
#
_cell.length_a   1.000
_cell.length_b   1.000
_cell.length_c   1.000
_cell.angle_alpha   90.00
_cell.angle_beta   90.00
_cell.angle_gamma   90.00
#
_symmetry.space_group_name_H-M   'P 1'
#
loop_
_entity.id
_entity.type
_entity.pdbx_description
1 polymer ?
#
loop_
_entity_poly.entity_id
_entity_poly.type
_entity_poly.pdbx_seq_one_letter_code
_entity_poly.pdbx_strand_id
1 'polypeptide(L)'
;MPNALRETLCRVTPTRDGPLLIEGPVEVTLDNGSTVRSDRFTVALCACRRSRTYPWCDTSHRRRGGGAGAPRAGSGHDRDSNDASDAAEGADE
;
A
#
# COMPACT_ATOMS: atom_id res chain seq x y z
N MET A 1 10.93 34.74 21.82
CA MET A 1 9.74 34.05 21.28
C MET A 1 10.21 32.89 20.39
N PRO A 2 10.30 31.63 20.85
CA PRO A 2 10.81 30.54 20.01
C PRO A 2 9.65 29.78 19.36
N ASN A 3 9.29 30.15 18.13
CA ASN A 3 8.49 29.27 17.26
C ASN A 3 8.85 29.44 15.77
N ALA A 4 10.14 29.61 15.48
CA ALA A 4 10.69 29.51 14.12
C ALA A 4 10.59 28.08 13.53
N LEU A 5 10.05 27.11 14.27
CA LEU A 5 9.78 25.75 13.80
C LEU A 5 8.56 25.64 12.86
N ARG A 6 7.90 26.75 12.54
CA ARG A 6 6.89 26.82 11.48
C ARG A 6 7.49 26.93 10.07
N GLU A 7 8.80 26.86 9.91
CA GLU A 7 9.46 27.10 8.64
C GLU A 7 9.68 25.78 7.88
N THR A 8 8.57 25.35 7.25
CA THR A 8 8.41 24.28 6.26
C THR A 8 8.34 22.85 6.80
N LEU A 9 7.15 22.46 7.26
CA LEU A 9 6.80 21.04 7.42
C LEU A 9 6.97 20.33 6.07
N CYS A 10 7.84 19.34 6.03
CA CYS A 10 7.96 18.44 4.88
C CYS A 10 6.89 17.35 5.00
N ARG A 11 6.01 17.25 4.01
CA ARG A 11 4.98 16.21 4.00
C ARG A 11 5.59 14.87 3.59
N VAL A 12 5.36 13.87 4.43
CA VAL A 12 5.71 12.46 4.15
C VAL A 12 4.42 11.65 4.13
N THR A 13 4.19 10.93 3.04
CA THR A 13 3.03 10.06 2.83
C THR A 13 3.48 8.61 2.67
N PRO A 14 3.32 7.77 3.70
CA PRO A 14 3.53 6.34 3.59
C PRO A 14 2.49 5.72 2.63
N THR A 15 2.92 4.77 1.80
CA THR A 15 2.01 3.97 0.96
C THR A 15 1.97 2.53 1.45
N ARG A 16 0.81 1.88 1.30
CA ARG A 16 0.66 0.45 1.62
C ARG A 16 1.53 -0.36 0.65
N ASP A 17 2.46 -1.14 1.19
CA ASP A 17 3.38 -2.01 0.44
C ASP A 17 4.23 -1.30 -0.64
N GLY A 18 4.41 0.01 -0.51
CA GLY A 18 5.06 0.85 -1.50
C GLY A 18 6.12 1.79 -0.89
N PRO A 19 6.54 2.81 -1.65
CA PRO A 19 7.52 3.79 -1.18
C PRO A 19 6.95 4.77 -0.15
N LEU A 20 7.84 5.51 0.51
CA LEU A 20 7.49 6.74 1.20
C LEU A 20 7.53 7.88 0.17
N LEU A 21 6.40 8.57 -0.02
CA LEU A 21 6.34 9.75 -0.88
C LEU A 21 6.65 10.99 -0.05
N ILE A 22 7.61 11.79 -0.48
CA ILE A 22 8.09 12.97 0.24
C ILE A 22 7.98 14.18 -0.67
N GLU A 23 7.43 15.28 -0.17
CA GLU A 23 7.48 16.59 -0.84
C GLU A 23 8.92 17.11 -0.80
N GLY A 24 9.53 17.25 -1.97
CA GLY A 24 10.95 17.59 -2.13
C GLY A 24 11.22 19.08 -2.34
N PRO A 25 12.49 19.50 -2.52
CA PRO A 25 13.70 18.68 -2.68
C PRO A 25 14.13 17.97 -1.39
N VAL A 26 14.83 16.82 -1.52
CA VAL A 26 15.29 16.04 -0.36
C VAL A 26 16.76 15.66 -0.48
N GLU A 27 17.42 15.61 0.67
CA GLU A 27 18.75 15.04 0.87
C GLU A 27 18.62 13.82 1.78
N VAL A 28 19.29 12.72 1.42
CA VAL A 28 19.21 11.44 2.13
C VAL A 28 20.61 10.99 2.50
N THR A 29 20.86 10.84 3.80
CA THR A 29 22.07 10.21 4.34
C THR A 29 21.84 8.71 4.51
N LEU A 30 22.77 7.91 3.97
CA LEU A 30 22.76 6.45 4.05
C LEU A 30 23.54 5.96 5.28
N ASP A 31 23.40 4.69 5.60
CA ASP A 31 24.09 4.02 6.71
C ASP A 31 25.62 4.02 6.59
N ASN A 32 26.14 3.97 5.36
CA ASN A 32 27.56 4.10 5.06
C ASN A 32 28.08 5.55 5.15
N GLY A 33 27.24 6.51 5.55
CA GLY A 33 27.58 7.92 5.68
C GLY A 33 27.57 8.71 4.37
N SER A 34 27.32 8.06 3.22
CA SER A 34 27.17 8.77 1.94
C SER A 34 25.83 9.49 1.86
N THR A 35 25.82 10.61 1.14
CA THR A 35 24.63 11.45 0.96
C THR A 35 24.26 11.51 -0.51
N VAL A 36 22.97 11.36 -0.80
CA VAL A 36 22.40 11.52 -2.15
C VAL A 36 21.23 12.51 -2.12
N ARG A 37 21.07 13.26 -3.21
CA ARG A 37 20.07 14.33 -3.30
C ARG A 37 19.11 14.09 -4.47
N SER A 38 17.86 14.49 -4.27
CA SER A 38 16.89 14.64 -5.35
C SER A 38 16.27 16.03 -5.30
N ASP A 39 16.24 16.69 -6.45
CA ASP A 39 15.66 18.02 -6.66
C ASP A 39 14.19 17.98 -7.12
N ARG A 40 13.61 16.78 -7.21
CA ARG A 40 12.21 16.60 -7.62
C ARG A 40 11.26 17.13 -6.55
N PHE A 41 10.13 17.68 -6.99
CA PHE A 41 9.04 18.13 -6.10
C PHE A 41 8.37 17.00 -5.33
N THR A 42 8.41 15.77 -5.86
CA THR A 42 7.96 14.57 -5.14
C THR A 42 9.00 13.49 -5.32
N VAL A 43 9.42 12.91 -4.19
CA VAL A 43 10.49 11.92 -4.13
C VAL A 43 9.94 10.64 -3.52
N ALA A 44 10.22 9.50 -4.15
CA ALA A 44 9.81 8.19 -3.66
C ALA A 44 11.00 7.45 -3.03
N LEU A 45 11.02 7.35 -1.70
CA LEU A 45 12.03 6.56 -0.99
C LEU A 45 11.63 5.10 -0.88
N CYS A 46 12.61 4.22 -1.08
CA CYS A 46 12.44 2.78 -0.98
C CYS A 46 12.26 2.35 0.48
N ALA A 47 11.05 1.91 0.85
CA ALA A 47 10.80 1.26 2.15
C ALA A 47 11.10 -0.25 2.13
N CYS A 48 11.16 -0.88 0.94
CA CYS A 48 11.25 -2.34 0.82
C CYS A 48 12.68 -2.90 0.70
N ARG A 49 13.71 -2.04 0.63
CA ARG A 49 15.15 -2.37 0.44
C ARG A 49 15.49 -3.28 -0.75
N ARG A 50 14.59 -3.42 -1.73
CA ARG A 50 14.80 -4.22 -2.96
C ARG A 50 15.20 -3.39 -4.17
N SER A 51 15.27 -2.07 -4.02
CA SER A 51 15.60 -1.19 -5.14
C SER A 51 17.04 -1.38 -5.60
N ARG A 52 17.24 -1.43 -6.91
CA ARG A 52 18.58 -1.41 -7.53
C ARG A 52 19.22 -0.03 -7.49
N THR A 53 18.43 1.00 -7.23
CA THR A 53 18.85 2.40 -7.14
C THR A 53 18.59 2.97 -5.75
N TYR A 54 18.75 2.14 -4.71
CA TYR A 54 18.61 2.54 -3.32
C TYR A 54 19.40 3.84 -3.04
N PRO A 55 18.79 4.87 -2.39
CA PRO A 55 17.55 4.85 -1.62
C PRO A 55 16.26 5.12 -2.41
N TRP A 56 16.33 5.34 -3.72
CA TRP A 56 15.17 5.68 -4.54
C TRP A 56 14.31 4.47 -4.86
N CYS A 57 12.99 4.66 -5.00
CA CYS A 57 12.09 3.59 -5.42
C CYS A 57 12.15 3.37 -6.94
N ASP A 58 12.50 2.15 -7.36
CA ASP A 58 12.54 1.70 -8.76
C ASP A 58 11.37 0.76 -9.11
N THR A 59 10.31 0.77 -8.31
CA THR A 59 9.16 -0.14 -8.37
C THR A 59 9.41 -1.62 -8.04
N SER A 60 10.61 -2.00 -7.58
CA SER A 60 10.91 -3.38 -7.16
C SER A 60 9.99 -3.93 -6.06
N HIS A 61 9.29 -3.06 -5.33
CA HIS A 61 8.28 -3.47 -4.35
C HIS A 61 7.14 -4.29 -4.99
N ARG A 62 6.72 -3.95 -6.22
CA ARG A 62 5.60 -4.59 -6.94
C ARG A 62 5.86 -6.05 -7.32
N ARG A 63 7.12 -6.47 -7.42
CA ARG A 63 7.51 -7.84 -7.82
C ARG A 63 7.06 -8.93 -6.83
N ARG A 64 6.55 -8.57 -5.65
CA ARG A 64 5.89 -9.49 -4.71
C ARG A 64 4.40 -9.17 -4.47
N GLY A 65 3.82 -8.21 -5.20
CA GLY A 65 2.46 -7.68 -4.99
C GLY A 65 1.30 -8.58 -5.44
N GLY A 66 1.48 -9.90 -5.51
CA GLY A 66 0.39 -10.86 -5.70
C GLY A 66 -0.44 -11.12 -4.43
N GLY A 67 -0.14 -10.46 -3.30
CA GLY A 67 -0.83 -10.74 -2.04
C GLY A 67 -0.68 -9.64 -0.99
N ALA A 68 -1.22 -8.46 -1.27
CA ALA A 68 -1.74 -7.51 -0.28
C ALA A 68 -2.46 -6.32 -0.96
N GLY A 69 -3.21 -6.61 -2.03
CA GLY A 69 -4.10 -5.63 -2.63
C GLY A 69 -5.40 -5.55 -1.85
N ALA A 70 -5.50 -4.60 -0.91
CA ALA A 70 -6.71 -4.17 -0.19
C ALA A 70 -7.51 -5.27 0.57
N PRO A 71 -8.24 -4.94 1.65
CA PRO A 71 -9.39 -5.76 1.99
C PRO A 71 -10.38 -5.67 0.81
N ARG A 72 -10.61 -6.81 0.15
CA ARG A 72 -11.72 -6.95 -0.80
C ARG A 72 -13.00 -6.69 0.00
N ALA A 73 -13.73 -5.61 -0.32
CA ALA A 73 -15.11 -5.48 0.12
C ALA A 73 -15.87 -6.71 -0.38
N GLY A 74 -16.38 -7.51 0.55
CA GLY A 74 -17.00 -8.79 0.26
C GLY A 74 -18.19 -8.63 -0.69
N SER A 75 -18.18 -9.39 -1.78
CA SER A 75 -19.40 -9.72 -2.51
C SER A 75 -19.83 -11.09 -2.00
N GLY A 76 -20.62 -11.11 -0.93
CA GLY A 76 -21.33 -12.30 -0.50
C GLY A 76 -22.30 -12.72 -1.61
N HIS A 77 -22.17 -13.95 -2.08
CA HIS A 77 -23.12 -14.57 -2.98
C HIS A 77 -23.71 -15.74 -2.20
N ASP A 78 -24.73 -15.46 -1.39
CA ASP A 78 -25.49 -16.48 -0.67
C ASP A 78 -26.32 -17.26 -1.69
N ARG A 79 -25.77 -18.41 -2.09
CA ARG A 79 -26.53 -19.47 -2.74
C ARG A 79 -26.90 -20.47 -1.67
N ASP A 80 -28.02 -20.24 -1.00
CA ASP A 80 -28.71 -21.32 -0.31
C ASP A 80 -29.57 -22.06 -1.33
N SER A 81 -28.94 -23.10 -1.88
CA SER A 81 -29.60 -24.23 -2.51
C SER A 81 -30.44 -24.94 -1.45
N ASN A 82 -31.76 -24.76 -1.49
CA ASN A 82 -32.67 -25.71 -0.85
C ASN A 82 -33.20 -26.66 -1.94
N ASP A 83 -32.45 -27.73 -2.17
CA ASP A 83 -32.86 -28.90 -2.93
C ASP A 83 -33.19 -30.03 -1.94
N ALA A 84 -34.29 -30.72 -2.25
CA ALA A 84 -34.72 -32.03 -1.78
C ALA A 84 -35.27 -32.20 -0.35
N SER A 85 -36.59 -32.45 -0.29
CA SER A 85 -37.26 -33.58 0.40
C SER A 85 -38.72 -33.58 -0.10
N ASP A 86 -39.03 -34.10 -1.28
CA ASP A 86 -39.41 -35.50 -1.59
C ASP A 86 -40.48 -36.13 -0.67
N ALA A 87 -41.63 -36.44 -1.29
CA ALA A 87 -42.70 -37.42 -0.96
C ALA A 87 -43.50 -37.23 0.37
N ALA A 88 -44.80 -37.53 0.48
CA ALA A 88 -45.65 -38.43 -0.29
C ALA A 88 -47.16 -38.19 -0.03
N GLU A 89 -47.98 -38.67 -0.99
CA GLU A 89 -49.32 -39.28 -0.83
C GLU A 89 -50.56 -38.47 -0.44
N GLY A 90 -51.67 -38.75 -1.13
CA GLY A 90 -52.99 -38.18 -0.89
C GLY A 90 -54.03 -39.25 -0.53
N ALA A 91 -55.26 -38.80 -0.26
CA ALA A 91 -56.52 -39.53 -0.38
C ALA A 91 -57.71 -38.55 -0.19
N ASP A 92 -58.84 -38.86 -0.87
CA ASP A 92 -60.28 -38.53 -0.64
C ASP A 92 -60.69 -37.20 0.04
N GLU A 93 -61.67 -36.44 -0.47
CA GLU A 93 -63.09 -36.78 -0.66
C GLU A 93 -63.81 -35.78 -1.59
#